data_AF-A0AAV5TIB4-F1
#
_entry.id   AF-A0AAV5TIB4-F1
#
_cell.length_a   1.000
_cell.length_b   1.000
_cell.length_c   1.000
_cell.angle_alpha   90.00
_cell.angle_beta   90.00
_cell.angle_gamma   90.00
#
_symmetry.space_group_name_H-M   'P 1'
#
loop_
_entity.id
_entity.type
_entity.pdbx_description
1 polymer ?
#
loop_
_entity_poly.entity_id
_entity_poly.type
_entity_poly.pdbx_seq_one_letter_code
_entity_poly.pdbx_strand_id
1 'polypeptide(L)'
;SFAIFLPLLLFFTFHAMYTLRRNASRTLSSRTHSITIQLFNIFNFQLRGAMLFYVIPLVFVVFAGVIDTRQTFRVYGVYAFSLCPTHILFSLNPAQFTLSFIIRNSNHREILMRRVGNLIPLKLFRRIILREAVPAITITE
;
A
#
# COMPACT_ATOMS: atom_id res chain seq x y z
N SER A 1 18.76 7.71 16.36
CA SER A 1 18.75 6.48 17.18
C SER A 1 18.10 5.28 16.50
N PHE A 2 16.91 5.41 15.89
CA PHE A 2 16.21 4.27 15.24
C PHE A 2 16.93 3.69 14.01
N ALA A 3 17.67 4.52 13.26
CA ALA A 3 18.40 4.11 12.05
C ALA A 3 19.49 3.04 12.32
N ILE A 4 20.04 2.98 13.53
CA ILE A 4 21.06 1.99 13.93
C ILE A 4 20.45 0.59 14.00
N PHE A 5 19.16 0.48 14.35
CA PHE A 5 18.46 -0.79 14.46
C PHE A 5 17.90 -1.30 13.12
N LEU A 6 17.80 -0.43 12.11
CA LEU A 6 17.24 -0.75 10.80
C LEU A 6 17.93 -1.94 10.10
N PRO A 7 19.27 -2.01 9.97
CA PRO A 7 19.94 -3.14 9.29
C PRO A 7 19.71 -4.47 10.03
N LEU A 8 19.69 -4.44 11.36
CA LEU A 8 19.41 -5.61 12.21
C LEU A 8 17.97 -6.11 12.02
N LEU A 9 17.01 -5.18 12.01
CA LEU A 9 15.59 -5.48 11.74
C LEU A 9 15.41 -6.08 10.35
N LEU A 10 16.07 -5.52 9.33
CA LEU A 10 16.03 -6.03 7.95
C LEU A 10 16.60 -7.45 7.89
N PHE A 11 17.75 -7.70 8.50
CA PHE A 11 18.35 -9.04 8.56
C PHE A 11 17.41 -10.07 9.17
N PHE A 12 16.83 -9.78 10.34
CA PHE A 12 15.86 -10.68 10.98
C PHE A 12 14.62 -10.92 10.10
N THR A 13 14.12 -9.88 9.44
CA THR A 13 12.95 -10.00 8.58
C THR A 13 13.23 -10.87 7.35
N PHE A 14 14.37 -10.65 6.69
CA PHE A 14 14.80 -11.49 5.55
C PHE A 14 15.05 -12.93 5.97
N HIS A 15 15.73 -13.14 7.10
CA HIS A 15 15.99 -14.48 7.64
C HIS A 15 14.68 -15.22 7.98
N ALA A 16 13.72 -14.54 8.61
CA ALA A 16 12.40 -15.09 8.91
C ALA A 16 11.65 -15.46 7.62
N MET A 17 11.64 -14.58 6.61
CA MET A 17 11.01 -14.86 5.31
C MET A 17 11.65 -16.04 4.58
N TYR A 18 12.98 -16.12 4.58
CA TYR A 18 13.72 -17.23 4.00
C TYR A 18 13.36 -18.56 4.69
N THR A 19 13.33 -18.56 6.02
CA THR A 19 12.98 -19.74 6.82
C THR A 19 11.54 -20.18 6.58
N LEU A 20 10.58 -19.24 6.56
CA LEU A 20 9.18 -19.52 6.26
C LEU A 20 9.00 -20.15 4.86
N ARG A 21 9.66 -19.60 3.85
CA ARG A 21 9.62 -20.14 2.49
C ARG A 21 10.20 -21.55 2.42
N ARG A 22 11.34 -21.77 3.09
CA ARG A 22 12.00 -23.08 3.13
C ARG A 22 11.14 -24.14 3.86
N ASN A 23 10.45 -23.74 4.93
CA ASN A 23 9.57 -24.63 5.69
C ASN A 23 8.30 -24.96 4.92
N ALA A 24 7.71 -24.01 4.18
CA ALA A 24 6.60 -24.29 3.28
C ALA A 24 6.97 -25.38 2.26
N SER A 25 8.15 -25.30 1.65
CA SER A 25 8.62 -26.31 0.68
C SER A 25 8.84 -27.71 1.28
N ARG A 26 8.91 -27.83 2.61
CA ARG A 26 9.19 -29.09 3.33
C ARG A 26 7.97 -29.67 4.05
N THR A 27 6.86 -28.93 4.14
CA THR A 27 5.64 -29.40 4.81
C THR A 27 4.92 -30.47 3.98
N LEU A 28 4.76 -31.67 4.56
CA LEU A 28 4.02 -32.80 3.97
C LEU A 28 2.49 -32.67 4.08
N SER A 29 2.01 -31.91 5.07
CA SER A 29 0.57 -31.66 5.25
C SER A 29 0.10 -30.51 4.35
N SER A 30 -0.88 -30.80 3.49
CA SER A 30 -1.50 -29.83 2.58
C SER A 30 -2.12 -28.63 3.31
N ARG A 31 -2.71 -28.86 4.49
CA ARG A 31 -3.32 -27.81 5.32
C ARG A 31 -2.25 -26.90 5.94
N THR A 32 -1.18 -27.47 6.47
CA THR A 32 -0.07 -26.70 7.05
C THR A 32 0.68 -25.90 5.97
N HIS A 33 0.85 -26.49 4.78
CA HIS A 33 1.45 -25.82 3.63
C HIS A 33 0.64 -24.58 3.21
N SER A 34 -0.69 -24.72 3.08
CA SER A 34 -1.59 -23.62 2.72
C SER A 34 -1.52 -22.47 3.72
N ILE A 35 -1.56 -22.77 5.03
CA ILE A 35 -1.42 -21.76 6.10
C ILE A 35 -0.06 -21.06 6.02
N THR A 36 1.02 -21.81 5.81
CA THR A 36 2.38 -21.27 5.74
C THR A 36 2.55 -20.32 4.55
N ILE A 37 2.01 -20.69 3.38
CA ILE A 37 1.98 -19.81 2.20
C ILE A 37 1.17 -18.55 2.49
N GLN A 38 0.01 -18.68 3.14
CA GLN A 38 -0.83 -17.54 3.49
C GLN A 38 -0.10 -16.58 4.44
N LEU A 39 0.58 -17.10 5.48
CA LEU A 39 1.42 -16.29 6.37
C LEU A 39 2.54 -15.60 5.61
N PHE A 40 3.27 -16.31 4.76
CA PHE A 40 4.34 -15.73 3.95
C PHE A 40 3.82 -14.57 3.09
N ASN A 41 2.67 -14.77 2.45
CA ASN A 41 2.02 -13.76 1.64
C ASN A 41 1.60 -12.53 2.48
N ILE A 42 1.06 -12.75 3.69
CA ILE A 42 0.73 -11.69 4.66
C ILE A 42 1.97 -10.88 5.02
N PHE A 43 3.01 -11.55 5.49
CA PHE A 43 4.26 -10.93 5.89
C PHE A 43 4.91 -10.14 4.75
N ASN A 44 4.98 -10.73 3.56
CA ASN A 44 5.56 -10.08 2.38
C ASN A 44 4.83 -8.79 2.00
N PHE A 45 3.49 -8.78 2.09
CA PHE A 45 2.72 -7.57 1.82
C PHE A 45 2.93 -6.49 2.88
N GLN A 46 2.93 -6.88 4.16
CA GLN A 46 3.20 -5.96 5.28
C GLN A 46 4.59 -5.33 5.14
N LEU A 47 5.60 -6.14 4.77
CA LEU A 47 6.95 -5.65 4.51
C LEU A 47 7.00 -4.66 3.35
N ARG A 48 6.35 -4.97 2.21
CA ARG A 48 6.29 -4.05 1.07
C ARG A 48 5.63 -2.72 1.43
N GLY A 49 4.53 -2.78 2.18
CA GLY A 49 3.88 -1.57 2.67
C GLY A 49 4.79 -0.80 3.62
N ALA A 50 5.43 -1.45 4.59
CA ALA A 50 6.37 -0.78 5.50
C ALA A 50 7.54 -0.13 4.75
N MET A 51 8.04 -0.76 3.68
CA MET A 51 9.05 -0.14 2.81
C MET A 51 8.53 1.15 2.16
N LEU A 52 7.29 1.14 1.66
CA LEU A 52 6.69 2.25 0.91
C LEU A 52 6.22 3.40 1.82
N PHE A 53 5.56 3.08 2.94
CA PHE A 53 4.96 4.08 3.84
C PHE A 53 5.88 4.52 4.96
N TYR A 54 6.96 3.78 5.26
CA TYR A 54 7.86 4.11 6.37
C TYR A 54 9.32 4.24 5.93
N VAL A 55 9.94 3.19 5.38
CA VAL A 55 11.39 3.18 5.13
C VAL A 55 11.81 4.20 4.07
N ILE A 56 11.19 4.19 2.89
CA ILE A 56 11.52 5.14 1.81
C ILE A 56 11.31 6.59 2.28
N PRO A 57 10.15 6.95 2.89
CA PRO A 57 9.94 8.26 3.44
C PRO A 57 10.97 8.68 4.50
N LEU A 58 11.28 7.79 5.44
CA LEU A 58 12.24 8.04 6.51
C LEU A 58 13.64 8.30 5.96
N VAL A 59 14.09 7.48 5.01
CA VAL A 59 15.38 7.65 4.33
C VAL A 59 15.42 9.00 3.64
N PHE A 60 14.39 9.36 2.88
CA PHE A 60 14.32 10.66 2.21
C PHE A 60 14.44 11.83 3.19
N VAL A 61 13.71 11.81 4.31
CA VAL A 61 13.77 12.85 5.34
C VAL A 61 15.16 12.94 5.98
N VAL A 62 15.79 11.79 6.29
CA VAL A 62 17.14 11.76 6.86
C VAL A 62 18.16 12.34 5.88
N PHE A 63 18.12 11.93 4.61
CA PHE A 63 19.02 12.46 3.58
C PHE A 63 18.83 13.96 3.34
N ALA A 64 17.57 14.42 3.28
CA ALA A 64 17.24 15.84 3.16
C ALA A 64 17.62 16.68 4.39
N GLY A 65 17.72 16.05 5.57
CA GLY A 65 18.19 16.70 6.80
C GLY A 65 19.72 16.75 6.94
N VAL A 66 20.45 15.79 6.36
CA VAL A 66 21.92 15.69 6.43
C VAL A 66 22.59 16.49 5.32
N ILE A 67 22.05 16.42 4.11
CA ILE A 67 22.51 17.24 2.98
C ILE A 67 21.76 18.56 3.06
N ASP A 68 22.44 19.71 2.93
CA ASP A 68 21.77 21.01 2.86
C ASP A 68 21.01 21.14 1.52
N THR A 69 19.90 20.43 1.41
CA THR A 69 19.09 20.37 0.19
C THR A 69 18.40 21.70 -0.10
N ARG A 70 18.44 22.68 0.82
CA ARG A 70 17.93 24.03 0.59
C ARG A 70 18.71 24.75 -0.50
N GLN A 71 20.00 24.45 -0.65
CA GLN A 71 20.81 25.00 -1.73
C GLN A 71 20.60 24.26 -3.06
N THR A 72 20.34 22.95 -3.01
CA THR A 72 20.10 22.11 -4.19
C THR A 72 18.73 22.40 -4.81
N PHE A 73 17.69 22.49 -3.98
CA PHE A 73 16.36 22.94 -4.39
C PHE A 73 16.29 24.46 -4.24
N ARG A 74 16.91 25.19 -5.18
CA ARG A 74 16.91 26.67 -5.28
C ARG A 74 15.52 27.32 -5.11
N VAL A 75 14.45 26.56 -5.27
CA VAL A 75 13.06 26.99 -5.10
C VAL A 75 12.46 26.26 -3.91
N TYR A 76 12.19 26.99 -2.82
CA TYR A 76 11.55 26.49 -1.60
C TYR A 76 10.26 25.68 -1.87
N GLY A 77 9.53 26.02 -2.93
CA GLY A 77 8.33 25.30 -3.36
C GLY A 77 8.58 23.85 -3.80
N VAL A 78 9.70 23.55 -4.47
CA VAL A 78 10.02 22.18 -4.92
C VAL A 78 10.38 21.29 -3.73
N TYR A 79 11.11 21.85 -2.77
CA TYR A 79 11.43 21.17 -1.53
C TYR A 79 10.15 20.84 -0.73
N ALA A 80 9.26 21.82 -0.54
CA ALA A 80 7.98 21.61 0.14
C ALA A 80 7.08 20.59 -0.58
N PHE A 81 7.04 20.65 -1.92
CA PHE A 81 6.29 19.70 -2.74
C PHE A 81 6.86 18.28 -2.63
N SER A 82 8.17 18.11 -2.47
CA SER A 82 8.79 16.79 -2.29
C SER A 82 8.53 16.20 -0.90
N LEU A 83 8.50 17.03 0.15
CA LEU A 83 8.27 16.61 1.54
C LEU A 83 6.81 16.28 1.86
N CYS A 84 5.87 16.99 1.25
CA CYS A 84 4.45 16.83 1.57
C CYS A 84 3.94 15.39 1.31
N PRO A 85 4.19 14.76 0.13
CA PRO A 85 3.86 13.35 -0.10
C PRO A 85 4.57 12.42 0.90
N THR A 86 5.82 12.71 1.24
CA THR A 86 6.60 11.92 2.21
C THR A 86 5.94 11.90 3.58
N HIS A 87 5.50 13.05 4.07
CA HIS A 87 4.77 13.17 5.34
C HIS A 87 3.40 12.49 5.29
N ILE A 88 2.68 12.62 4.17
CA ILE A 88 1.40 11.94 3.97
C ILE A 88 1.59 10.42 4.02
N LEU A 89 2.57 9.87 3.29
CA LEU A 89 2.89 8.45 3.30
C LEU A 89 3.26 7.97 4.72
N PHE A 90 4.06 8.74 5.45
CA PHE A 90 4.44 8.41 6.82
C PHE A 90 3.24 8.38 7.77
N SER A 91 2.31 9.33 7.64
CA SER A 91 1.08 9.38 8.42
C SER A 91 0.13 8.21 8.12
N LEU A 92 0.18 7.67 6.90
CA LEU A 92 -0.62 6.52 6.47
C LEU A 92 -0.04 5.16 6.89
N ASN A 93 1.19 5.11 7.43
CA ASN A 93 1.82 3.87 7.90
C ASN A 93 0.94 3.06 8.90
N PRO A 94 0.36 3.63 9.97
CA PRO A 94 -0.53 2.87 10.85
C PRO A 94 -1.80 2.39 10.13
N ALA A 95 -2.34 3.20 9.20
CA ALA A 95 -3.54 2.85 8.44
C ALA A 95 -3.29 1.69 7.46
N GLN A 96 -2.07 1.53 6.95
CA GLN A 96 -1.66 0.44 6.07
C GLN A 96 -1.90 -0.94 6.69
N PHE A 97 -1.59 -1.13 7.98
CA PHE A 97 -1.78 -2.42 8.65
C PHE A 97 -3.27 -2.77 8.79
N THR A 98 -4.08 -1.78 9.15
CA THR A 98 -5.54 -1.93 9.23
C THR A 98 -6.14 -2.23 7.86
N LEU A 99 -5.71 -1.51 6.81
CA LEU A 99 -6.15 -1.75 5.44
C LEU A 99 -5.75 -3.15 4.96
N SER A 100 -4.51 -3.57 5.23
CA SER A 100 -4.01 -4.90 4.93
C SER A 100 -4.82 -5.99 5.60
N PHE A 101 -5.26 -5.78 6.84
CA PHE A 101 -6.08 -6.73 7.57
C PHE A 101 -7.48 -6.85 6.94
N ILE A 102 -8.12 -5.70 6.67
CA ILE A 102 -9.47 -5.65 6.10
C ILE A 102 -9.52 -6.27 4.70
N ILE A 103 -8.56 -5.95 3.82
CA ILE A 103 -8.54 -6.44 2.43
C ILE A 103 -8.38 -7.96 2.37
N ARG A 104 -7.64 -8.54 3.32
CA ARG A 104 -7.16 -9.92 3.24
C ARG A 104 -8.01 -10.92 3.99
N ASN A 105 -8.79 -10.45 4.95
CA ASN A 105 -9.81 -11.24 5.59
C ASN A 105 -11.03 -11.32 4.67
N SER A 106 -11.38 -12.53 4.22
CA SER A 106 -12.50 -12.77 3.30
C SER A 106 -13.82 -12.24 3.85
N ASN A 107 -14.05 -12.38 5.16
CA ASN A 107 -15.29 -11.95 5.80
C ASN A 107 -15.38 -10.43 5.83
N HIS A 108 -14.29 -9.73 6.17
CA HIS A 108 -14.26 -8.27 6.16
C HIS A 108 -14.33 -7.71 4.74
N ARG A 109 -13.68 -8.36 3.77
CA ARG A 109 -13.77 -7.97 2.35
C ARG A 109 -15.19 -8.13 1.82
N GLU A 110 -15.88 -9.21 2.15
CA GLU A 110 -17.28 -9.43 1.74
C GLU A 110 -18.22 -8.38 2.35
N ILE A 111 -18.06 -8.08 3.64
CA ILE A 111 -18.83 -7.02 4.32
C ILE A 111 -18.55 -5.66 3.69
N LEU A 112 -17.28 -5.35 3.42
CA LEU A 112 -16.87 -4.08 2.81
C LEU A 112 -17.45 -3.95 1.39
N MET A 113 -17.34 -4.99 0.56
CA MET A 113 -17.88 -4.98 -0.80
C MET A 113 -19.40 -4.84 -0.81
N ARG A 114 -20.11 -5.47 0.14
CA ARG A 114 -21.56 -5.27 0.30
C ARG A 114 -21.90 -3.84 0.67
N ARG A 115 -21.16 -3.23 1.61
CA ARG A 115 -21.41 -1.84 2.04
C ARG A 115 -21.02 -0.81 0.99
N VAL A 116 -19.87 -0.97 0.34
CA VAL A 116 -19.40 -0.09 -0.75
C VAL A 116 -20.31 -0.23 -1.97
N GLY A 117 -20.75 -1.45 -2.32
CA GLY A 117 -21.72 -1.68 -3.39
C GLY A 117 -23.08 -1.03 -3.13
N ASN A 118 -23.46 -0.85 -1.86
CA ASN A 118 -24.68 -0.12 -1.47
C ASN A 118 -24.47 1.41 -1.40
N LEU A 119 -23.24 1.87 -1.16
CA LEU A 119 -22.87 3.29 -1.08
C LEU A 119 -22.57 3.92 -2.44
N ILE A 120 -22.14 3.15 -3.43
CA ILE A 120 -22.06 3.60 -4.81
C ILE A 120 -23.45 3.38 -5.40
N PRO A 121 -24.31 4.41 -5.54
CA PRO A 121 -25.49 4.26 -6.37
C PRO A 121 -24.98 4.06 -7.80
N LEU A 122 -24.92 2.79 -8.23
CA LEU A 122 -24.76 2.38 -9.63
C LEU A 122 -25.74 3.15 -10.56
N LYS A 123 -26.80 3.73 -9.99
CA LYS A 123 -27.75 4.63 -10.64
C LYS A 123 -27.17 5.96 -11.12
N LEU A 124 -26.17 6.55 -10.45
CA LEU A 124 -25.59 7.84 -10.86
C LEU A 124 -24.58 7.65 -12.00
N PHE A 125 -23.71 6.63 -11.89
CA PHE A 125 -22.72 6.31 -12.92
C PHE A 125 -23.38 5.81 -14.22
N ARG A 126 -24.46 5.01 -14.12
CA ARG A 126 -25.26 4.59 -15.27
C ARG A 126 -25.97 5.76 -15.96
N ARG A 127 -26.42 6.79 -15.23
CA ARG A 127 -27.04 7.99 -15.84
C ARG A 127 -26.04 8.86 -16.57
N ILE A 128 -24.81 8.97 -16.10
CA ILE A 128 -23.77 9.80 -16.76
C ILE A 128 -23.33 9.12 -18.06
N ILE A 129 -23.07 7.80 -18.02
CA ILE A 129 -22.62 7.05 -19.20
C ILE A 129 -23.73 6.90 -20.26
N LEU A 130 -24.99 6.64 -19.87
CA LEU A 130 -26.07 6.57 -20.87
C LEU A 130 -26.46 7.93 -21.47
N ARG A 131 -26.12 9.06 -20.82
CA ARG A 131 -26.43 10.40 -21.33
C ARG A 131 -25.46 10.87 -22.40
N GLU A 132 -24.24 10.34 -22.44
CA GLU A 132 -23.27 10.60 -23.52
C GLU A 132 -23.47 9.70 -24.75
N ALA A 133 -24.18 8.57 -24.63
CA ALA A 133 -24.33 7.58 -25.70
C ALA A 133 -25.50 7.83 -26.68
N VAL A 134 -26.27 8.91 -26.53
CA VAL A 134 -27.33 9.29 -27.49
C VAL A 134 -26.92 10.58 -28.21
N PRO A 135 -26.16 10.50 -29.32
CA PRO A 135 -26.06 11.63 -30.23
C PRO A 135 -27.43 11.85 -30.89
N ALA A 136 -27.92 13.08 -30.79
CA ALA A 136 -29.10 13.54 -31.49
C ALA A 136 -28.91 13.31 -33.00
N ILE A 137 -29.69 12.39 -33.56
CA ILE A 137 -29.79 12.24 -35.02
C ILE A 137 -30.62 13.42 -35.50
N THR A 138 -29.96 14.51 -35.88
CA THR A 138 -30.56 15.61 -36.62
C THR A 138 -30.83 15.10 -38.03
N ILE A 139 -32.07 14.73 -38.31
CA ILE A 139 -32.55 14.54 -39.68
C ILE A 139 -32.73 15.94 -40.24
N THR A 140 -31.78 16.38 -41.07
CA THR A 140 -31.98 17.50 -42.00
C THR A 140 -32.54 16.93 -43.29
N GLU A 141 -33.82 17.15 -43.53
CA GLU A 141 -34.38 17.23 -44.89
C GLU A 141 -34.08 18.60 -45.49
#